data_AF-A0A1E1WGJ9-F1
#
_entry.id   AF-A0A1E1WGJ9-F1
#
_cell.length_a   1.000
_cell.length_b   1.000
_cell.length_c   1.000
_cell.angle_alpha   90.00
_cell.angle_beta   90.00
_cell.angle_gamma   90.00
#
_symmetry.space_group_name_H-M   'P 1'
#
loop_
_entity.id
_entity.type
_entity.pdbx_description
1 polymer ?
#
loop_
_entity_poly.entity_id
_entity_poly.type
_entity_poly.pdbx_seq_one_letter_code
_entity_poly.pdbx_strand_id
1 'polypeptide(L)'
;TQKENKCFRIVIKGLHTTPHEAITNAIESTGNKVRGEIINARFGPDKKPTSTFFVNMEPNLNNKAVKNIEYIFHQRIKIEDPRKSKTIVQCVRCQQYGHSKNNCMRPYRCVKCGEGHKTSDCPKKDMNT
;
A
#
# COMPACT_ATOMS: atom_id res chain seq x y z
N THR A 1 7.35 -18.79 9.91
CA THR A 1 8.48 -17.90 10.28
C THR A 1 8.55 -16.58 9.49
N GLN A 2 7.44 -15.83 9.36
CA GLN A 2 7.47 -14.37 8.98
C GLN A 2 6.06 -13.76 8.96
N LYS A 3 5.00 -14.58 8.85
CA LYS A 3 3.60 -14.12 8.81
C LYS A 3 3.10 -13.52 10.13
N GLU A 4 3.64 -13.94 11.28
CA GLU A 4 3.16 -13.51 12.60
C GLU A 4 3.54 -12.06 12.98
N ASN A 5 4.57 -11.48 12.34
CA ASN A 5 4.99 -10.10 12.62
C ASN A 5 4.34 -9.04 11.72
N LYS A 6 3.54 -9.47 10.73
CA LYS A 6 2.94 -8.55 9.76
C LYS A 6 1.76 -7.82 10.41
N CYS A 7 1.90 -6.50 10.57
CA CYS A 7 0.83 -5.64 11.07
C CYS A 7 -0.44 -5.77 10.23
N PHE A 8 -1.59 -5.71 10.88
CA PHE A 8 -2.89 -5.71 10.22
C PHE A 8 -3.21 -4.28 9.80
N ARG A 9 -3.10 -4.00 8.50
CA ARG A 9 -3.35 -2.66 7.96
C ARG A 9 -4.78 -2.55 7.49
N ILE A 10 -5.43 -1.45 7.84
CA ILE A 10 -6.78 -1.07 7.39
C ILE A 10 -6.74 0.29 6.70
N VAL A 11 -7.78 0.55 5.90
CA VAL A 11 -8.02 1.83 5.25
C VAL A 11 -9.35 2.38 5.75
N ILE A 12 -9.33 3.56 6.36
CA ILE A 12 -10.52 4.28 6.80
C ILE A 12 -10.82 5.35 5.76
N LYS A 13 -12.03 5.36 5.19
CA LYS A 13 -12.48 6.33 4.20
C LYS A 13 -13.64 7.17 4.75
N GLY A 14 -13.78 8.38 4.22
CA GLY A 14 -14.87 9.30 4.57
C GLY A 14 -14.61 10.10 5.85
N LEU A 15 -13.38 10.10 6.34
CA LEU A 15 -13.00 10.82 7.55
C LEU A 15 -12.28 12.12 7.18
N HIS A 16 -12.85 13.26 7.51
CA HIS A 16 -12.32 14.59 7.22
C HIS A 16 -11.75 15.24 8.50
N THR A 17 -10.59 15.90 8.37
CA THR A 17 -9.95 16.77 9.40
C THR A 17 -10.11 16.29 10.84
N THR A 18 -9.94 14.98 11.08
CA THR A 18 -10.14 14.36 12.39
C THR A 18 -8.79 14.16 13.08
N PRO A 19 -8.67 14.50 14.38
CA PRO A 19 -7.44 14.26 15.13
C PRO A 19 -7.16 12.76 15.25
N HIS A 20 -5.88 12.39 15.18
CA HIS A 20 -5.44 10.99 15.26
C HIS A 20 -5.89 10.30 16.56
N GLU A 21 -6.02 11.05 17.66
CA GLU A 21 -6.51 10.55 18.95
C GLU A 21 -7.92 9.95 18.85
N ALA A 22 -8.84 10.61 18.14
CA ALA A 22 -10.20 10.11 17.98
C ALA A 22 -10.24 8.79 17.18
N ILE A 23 -9.33 8.64 16.21
CA ILE A 23 -9.18 7.41 15.42
C ILE A 23 -8.63 6.29 16.31
N THR A 24 -7.60 6.58 17.12
CA THR A 24 -7.03 5.61 18.06
C THR A 24 -8.07 5.13 19.06
N ASN A 25 -8.81 6.04 19.70
CA ASN A 25 -9.84 5.70 20.68
C ASN A 25 -10.95 4.82 20.06
N ALA A 26 -11.39 5.14 18.84
CA ALA A 26 -12.38 4.33 18.14
C ALA A 26 -11.89 2.89 17.88
N ILE A 27 -10.62 2.73 17.48
CA ILE A 27 -10.02 1.42 17.25
C ILE A 27 -9.83 0.67 18.58
N GLU A 28 -9.33 1.32 19.61
CA GLU A 28 -9.11 0.71 20.93
C GLU A 28 -10.39 0.26 21.62
N SER A 29 -11.51 0.96 21.39
CA SER A 29 -12.84 0.55 21.87
C SER A 29 -13.27 -0.83 21.36
N THR A 30 -12.69 -1.32 20.26
CA THR A 30 -12.97 -2.64 19.69
C THR A 30 -12.05 -3.74 20.22
N GLY A 31 -11.20 -3.43 21.21
CA GLY A 31 -10.21 -4.36 21.77
C GLY A 31 -9.00 -4.59 20.85
N ASN A 32 -8.77 -3.67 19.90
CA ASN A 32 -7.64 -3.73 18.97
C ASN A 32 -6.63 -2.62 19.30
N LYS A 33 -5.35 -2.88 19.07
CA LYS A 33 -4.29 -1.93 19.41
C LYS A 33 -3.66 -1.35 18.15
N VAL A 34 -3.60 -0.02 18.07
CA VAL A 34 -2.92 0.68 16.97
C VAL A 34 -1.41 0.50 17.12
N ARG A 35 -0.74 0.18 16.01
CA ARG A 35 0.71 -0.03 15.93
C ARG A 35 1.35 1.04 15.05
N GLY A 36 2.04 2.00 15.67
CA GLY A 36 2.75 3.08 14.98
C GLY A 36 1.82 4.21 14.54
N GLU A 37 2.27 4.99 13.55
CA GLU A 37 1.58 6.22 13.15
C GLU A 37 0.38 5.97 12.22
N ILE A 38 -0.63 6.84 12.38
CA ILE A 38 -1.78 6.96 11.47
C ILE A 38 -1.38 7.87 10.31
N ILE A 39 -1.56 7.38 9.07
CA ILE A 39 -1.10 8.08 7.86
C ILE A 39 -2.28 8.57 7.06
N ASN A 40 -2.40 9.88 6.84
CA ASN A 40 -3.38 10.43 5.89
C ASN A 40 -2.88 10.24 4.45
N ALA A 41 -3.74 9.69 3.59
CA ALA A 41 -3.48 9.56 2.17
C ALA A 41 -3.49 10.95 1.50
N ARG A 42 -2.49 11.20 0.66
CA ARG A 42 -2.32 12.48 -0.04
C ARG A 42 -2.49 12.28 -1.54
N PHE A 43 -3.14 13.25 -2.20
CA PHE A 43 -3.42 13.20 -3.63
C PHE A 43 -2.93 14.45 -4.37
N GLY A 44 -2.53 14.27 -5.62
CA GLY A 44 -2.10 15.33 -6.52
C GLY A 44 -0.66 15.83 -6.30
N PRO A 45 -0.19 16.76 -7.15
CA PRO A 45 1.16 17.33 -7.08
C PRO A 45 1.43 18.04 -5.75
N ASP A 46 0.43 18.79 -5.25
CA ASP A 46 0.48 19.54 -3.99
C ASP A 46 0.38 18.66 -2.74
N LYS A 47 0.21 17.34 -2.91
CA LYS A 47 0.05 16.37 -1.83
C LYS A 47 -1.05 16.76 -0.82
N LYS A 48 -2.20 17.19 -1.35
CA LYS A 48 -3.36 17.59 -0.54
C LYS A 48 -3.87 16.39 0.27
N PRO A 49 -4.17 16.56 1.57
CA PRO A 49 -4.74 15.50 2.39
C PRO A 49 -6.11 15.10 1.84
N THR A 50 -6.40 13.81 1.91
CA THR A 50 -7.70 13.27 1.51
C THR A 50 -8.51 12.86 2.74
N SER A 51 -9.72 12.38 2.53
CA SER A 51 -10.55 11.80 3.60
C SER A 51 -10.24 10.32 3.85
N THR A 52 -9.03 9.88 3.51
CA THR A 52 -8.60 8.49 3.61
C THR A 52 -7.40 8.37 4.53
N PHE A 53 -7.50 7.51 5.54
CA PHE A 53 -6.43 7.23 6.49
C PHE A 53 -6.00 5.76 6.40
N PHE A 54 -4.72 5.53 6.59
CA PHE A 54 -4.17 4.20 6.76
C PHE A 54 -3.74 4.01 8.21
N VAL A 55 -4.23 2.92 8.81
CA VAL A 55 -3.89 2.56 10.18
C VAL A 55 -3.32 1.16 10.19
N ASN A 56 -2.19 1.01 10.88
CA ASN A 56 -1.60 -0.29 11.17
C ASN A 56 -2.02 -0.70 12.58
N MET A 57 -2.38 -1.96 12.76
CA MET A 57 -2.77 -2.53 14.05
C MET A 57 -1.92 -3.75 14.38
N GLU A 58 -1.83 -4.08 15.66
CA GLU A 58 -1.24 -5.34 16.10
C GLU A 58 -2.07 -6.53 15.57
N PRO A 59 -1.44 -7.67 15.24
CA PRO A 59 -2.18 -8.87 14.85
C PRO A 59 -3.02 -9.39 16.02
N ASN A 60 -4.35 -9.36 15.87
CA ASN A 60 -5.31 -9.89 16.83
C ASN A 60 -6.38 -10.70 16.07
N LEU A 61 -6.90 -11.76 16.70
CA LEU A 61 -8.04 -12.54 16.20
C LEU A 61 -9.27 -11.64 15.99
N ASN A 62 -9.43 -10.61 16.82
CA ASN A 62 -10.55 -9.68 16.78
C ASN A 62 -10.39 -8.51 15.77
N ASN A 63 -9.31 -8.46 14.98
CA ASN A 63 -9.06 -7.36 14.04
C ASN A 63 -10.16 -7.17 12.99
N LYS A 64 -10.96 -8.21 12.71
CA LYS A 64 -12.11 -8.12 11.80
C LYS A 64 -13.23 -7.24 12.37
N ALA A 65 -13.38 -7.16 13.70
CA ALA A 65 -14.43 -6.39 14.35
C ALA A 65 -14.31 -4.88 14.10
N VAL A 66 -13.10 -4.39 13.82
CA VAL A 66 -12.88 -2.98 13.45
C VAL A 66 -13.71 -2.58 12.23
N LYS A 67 -14.01 -3.50 11.31
CA LYS A 67 -14.83 -3.21 10.12
C LYS A 67 -16.29 -2.86 10.44
N ASN A 68 -16.75 -3.11 11.66
CA ASN A 68 -18.11 -2.78 12.11
C ASN A 68 -18.23 -1.33 12.60
N ILE A 69 -17.14 -0.56 12.68
CA ILE A 69 -17.20 0.86 13.03
C ILE A 69 -17.78 1.63 11.85
N GLU A 70 -18.99 2.18 12.04
CA GLU A 70 -19.68 2.99 11.03
C GLU A 70 -19.45 4.49 11.22
N TYR A 71 -19.14 4.93 12.44
CA TYR A 71 -18.99 6.33 12.80
C TYR A 71 -17.72 6.57 13.61
N ILE A 72 -16.98 7.60 13.26
CA ILE A 72 -15.91 8.18 14.08
C ILE A 72 -16.18 9.68 14.14
N PHE A 73 -16.25 10.24 15.36
CA PHE A 73 -16.43 11.68 15.56
C PHE A 73 -17.63 12.28 14.80
N HIS A 74 -18.79 11.61 14.88
CA HIS A 74 -20.03 11.96 14.17
C HIS A 74 -19.94 11.95 12.63
N GLN A 75 -18.85 11.44 12.05
CA GLN A 75 -18.70 11.28 10.61
C GLN A 75 -18.94 9.82 10.22
N ARG A 76 -19.73 9.60 9.17
CA ARG A 76 -19.95 8.26 8.63
C ARG A 76 -18.72 7.83 7.85
N ILE A 77 -18.14 6.70 8.24
CA ILE A 77 -16.91 6.17 7.66
C ILE A 77 -17.14 4.83 6.99
N LYS A 78 -16.12 4.39 6.23
CA LYS A 78 -16.05 3.02 5.71
C LYS A 78 -14.65 2.46 5.93
N ILE A 79 -14.57 1.29 6.55
CA ILE A 79 -13.31 0.58 6.79
C ILE A 79 -13.15 -0.55 5.79
N GLU A 80 -12.06 -0.53 5.04
CA GLU A 80 -11.75 -1.48 3.98
C GLU A 80 -10.35 -2.10 4.17
N ASP A 81 -10.14 -3.27 3.59
CA ASP A 81 -8.79 -3.83 3.47
C ASP A 81 -7.96 -3.03 2.45
N PRO A 82 -6.63 -2.94 2.63
CA PRO A 82 -5.74 -2.35 1.64
C PRO A 82 -5.91 -3.03 0.28
N ARG A 83 -6.14 -2.22 -0.75
CA ARG A 83 -6.31 -2.71 -2.12
C ARG A 83 -5.05 -3.45 -2.57
N LYS A 84 -5.19 -4.74 -2.88
CA LYS A 84 -4.11 -5.51 -3.50
C LYS A 84 -3.90 -5.00 -4.92
N SER A 85 -2.66 -4.71 -5.30
CA SER A 85 -2.32 -4.44 -6.69
C SER A 85 -2.59 -5.70 -7.53
N LYS A 86 -3.32 -5.54 -8.63
CA LYS A 86 -3.55 -6.61 -9.63
C LYS A 86 -2.48 -6.62 -10.72
N THR A 87 -1.52 -5.71 -10.67
CA THR A 87 -0.48 -5.60 -11.70
C THR A 87 0.44 -6.80 -11.62
N ILE A 88 0.55 -7.55 -12.72
CA ILE A 88 1.52 -8.62 -12.84
C ILE A 88 2.91 -7.98 -12.91
N VAL A 89 3.79 -8.36 -11.99
CA VAL A 89 5.15 -7.82 -11.94
C VAL A 89 5.90 -8.25 -13.19
N GLN A 90 6.40 -7.28 -13.95
CA GLN A 90 7.35 -7.50 -15.03
C GLN A 90 8.78 -7.38 -14.48
N CYS A 91 9.59 -8.40 -14.72
CA CYS A 91 10.99 -8.40 -14.31
C CYS A 91 11.81 -7.50 -15.22
N VAL A 92 12.28 -6.35 -14.72
CA VAL A 92 13.10 -5.42 -15.51
C VAL A 92 14.47 -5.98 -15.91
N ARG A 93 14.88 -7.15 -15.39
CA ARG A 93 16.10 -7.85 -15.80
C ARG A 93 15.88 -8.66 -17.08
N CYS A 94 14.89 -9.55 -17.11
CA CYS A 94 14.67 -10.47 -18.23
C CYS A 94 13.42 -10.19 -19.07
N GLN A 95 12.65 -9.15 -18.73
CA GLN A 95 11.37 -8.73 -19.32
C GLN A 95 10.20 -9.71 -19.19
N GLN A 96 10.36 -10.84 -18.51
CA GLN A 96 9.27 -11.79 -18.27
C GLN A 96 8.38 -11.37 -17.10
N TYR A 97 7.13 -11.83 -17.14
CA TYR A 97 6.13 -11.60 -16.11
C TYR A 97 6.22 -12.63 -14.97
N GLY A 98 5.67 -12.27 -13.81
CA GLY A 98 5.45 -13.17 -12.67
C GLY A 98 6.56 -13.17 -11.62
N HIS A 99 7.61 -12.36 -11.77
CA HIS A 99 8.67 -12.25 -10.76
C HIS A 99 9.35 -10.87 -10.80
N SER A 100 10.02 -10.51 -9.70
CA SER A 100 10.78 -9.26 -9.60
C SER A 100 12.26 -9.46 -9.99
N LYS A 101 12.96 -8.35 -10.29
CA LYS A 101 14.40 -8.34 -10.60
C LYS A 101 15.24 -8.99 -9.49
N ASN A 102 14.89 -8.78 -8.24
CA ASN A 102 15.70 -9.19 -7.08
C ASN A 102 15.83 -10.71 -6.97
N ASN A 103 14.84 -11.45 -7.46
CA ASN A 103 14.84 -12.92 -7.46
C ASN A 103 15.05 -13.51 -8.86
N CYS A 104 15.65 -12.74 -9.78
CA CYS A 104 15.87 -13.16 -11.17
C CYS A 104 17.35 -13.45 -11.43
N MET A 105 17.66 -14.69 -11.84
CA MET A 105 19.02 -15.11 -12.23
C MET A 105 19.23 -15.17 -13.76
N ARG A 106 18.20 -14.85 -14.55
CA ARG A 106 18.28 -14.86 -16.02
C ARG A 106 19.19 -13.74 -16.55
N PRO A 107 19.73 -13.87 -17.77
CA PRO A 107 20.49 -12.78 -18.41
C PRO A 107 19.63 -11.53 -18.58
N TYR A 108 20.30 -10.39 -18.72
CA TYR A 108 19.60 -9.14 -19.02
C TYR A 108 18.97 -9.20 -20.41
N ARG A 109 17.81 -8.56 -20.54
CA ARG A 109 17.14 -8.33 -21.81
C ARG A 109 16.65 -6.90 -21.84
N CYS A 110 17.18 -6.11 -22.77
CA CYS A 110 16.81 -4.70 -22.92
C CYS A 110 15.41 -4.56 -23.50
N VAL A 111 14.57 -3.70 -22.92
CA VAL A 111 13.19 -3.46 -23.41
C VAL A 111 13.18 -2.71 -24.75
N LYS A 112 14.21 -1.90 -25.03
CA LYS A 112 14.29 -1.06 -26.23
C LYS A 112 14.75 -1.85 -27.45
N CYS A 113 15.72 -2.74 -27.28
CA CYS A 113 16.38 -3.42 -28.41
C CYS A 113 16.43 -4.95 -28.32
N GLY A 114 16.05 -5.55 -27.18
CA GLY A 114 16.08 -7.01 -27.01
C GLY A 114 17.44 -7.62 -26.65
N GLU A 115 18.51 -6.81 -26.64
CA GLU A 115 19.90 -7.26 -26.42
C GLU A 115 20.24 -7.53 -24.94
N GLY A 116 21.39 -8.20 -24.74
CA GLY A 116 21.90 -8.71 -23.45
C GLY A 116 22.43 -7.67 -22.45
N HIS A 117 21.82 -6.50 -22.33
CA HIS A 117 22.26 -5.42 -21.42
C HIS A 117 21.10 -4.81 -20.63
N LYS A 118 21.42 -4.02 -19.60
CA LYS A 118 20.41 -3.25 -18.83
C LYS A 118 19.84 -2.16 -19.72
N THR A 119 18.53 -1.93 -19.65
CA THR A 119 17.87 -0.87 -20.42
C THR A 119 18.47 0.53 -20.24
N SER A 120 19.05 0.82 -19.07
CA SER A 120 19.78 2.06 -18.77
C SER A 120 21.05 2.26 -19.61
N ASP A 121 21.67 1.17 -20.03
CA ASP A 121 22.95 1.17 -20.76
C ASP A 121 22.71 1.02 -22.27
N CYS A 122 21.45 1.19 -22.71
CA CYS A 122 21.06 0.96 -24.09
C CYS A 122 21.51 2.11 -25.00
N PRO A 123 22.24 1.82 -26.10
CA PRO A 123 22.65 2.85 -27.05
C PRO A 123 21.49 3.39 -27.90
N LYS A 124 20.33 2.71 -27.92
CA LYS A 124 19.13 3.20 -28.61
C LYS A 124 18.46 4.29 -27.78
N LYS A 125 18.32 5.49 -28.36
CA LYS A 125 17.50 6.58 -27.81
C LYS A 125 16.03 6.16 -27.78
N ASP A 126 15.29 6.67 -26.80
CA ASP A 126 13.86 6.39 -26.66
C ASP A 126 13.10 6.91 -27.89
N MET A 127 12.44 6.02 -28.65
CA MET A 127 11.40 6.42 -29.62
C MET A 127 10.09 6.65 -28.86
N ASN A 128 10.01 7.75 -28.14
CA ASN A 128 8.75 8.34 -27.68
C ASN A 128 8.88 9.85 -27.85
N THR A 129 8.85 10.30 -29.10
CA THR A 129 8.43 11.64 -29.51
C THR A 129 7.27 11.44 -30.46
#